data_AF-A0A2W2AN47-F1
#
_entry.id   AF-A0A2W2AN47-F1
#
_cell.length_a   1.000
_cell.length_b   1.000
_cell.length_c   1.000
_cell.angle_alpha   90.00
_cell.angle_beta   90.00
_cell.angle_gamma   90.00
#
_symmetry.space_group_name_H-M   'P 1'
#
loop_
_entity.id
_entity.type
_entity.pdbx_description
1 polymer ?
#
loop_
_entity_poly.entity_id
_entity_poly.type
_entity_poly.pdbx_seq_one_letter_code
_entity_poly.pdbx_strand_id
1 'polypeptide(L)'
;MKKIIIAVLSVLAGVAIIIGLAKVFSPGSYANTEDFHFSMEKDSLIGCIEMVKNERHYVPPEDLQLNDGYGKSPDYWYHIYMFVDGVIFHLGIARIYGEDKTTLALMNIKDLQKDASKWYRMDELDRADRKQIMDLYRHHILDNLHVLYD
;
A
#
# COMPACT_ATOMS: atom_id res chain seq x y z
N MET A 1 18.81 17.74 42.11
CA MET A 1 17.58 16.95 41.84
C MET A 1 16.71 17.57 40.73
N LYS A 2 16.20 18.81 40.84
CA LYS A 2 15.36 19.43 39.78
C LYS A 2 15.97 19.40 38.35
N LYS A 3 17.26 19.72 38.22
CA LYS A 3 17.97 19.71 36.91
C LYS A 3 18.09 18.30 36.29
N ILE A 4 18.21 17.26 37.13
CA ILE A 4 18.31 15.87 36.69
C ILE A 4 16.94 15.38 36.20
N ILE A 5 15.86 15.73 36.91
CA ILE A 5 14.49 15.39 36.52
C ILE A 5 14.12 16.03 35.17
N ILE A 6 14.49 17.30 34.95
CA ILE A 6 14.25 17.99 33.68
C ILE A 6 15.00 17.29 32.54
N ALA A 7 16.27 16.95 32.73
CA ALA A 7 17.05 16.25 31.72
C ALA A 7 16.45 14.89 31.34
N VAL A 8 15.99 14.11 32.32
CA VAL A 8 15.33 12.81 32.08
C VAL A 8 14.02 12.99 31.32
N LEU A 9 13.20 13.97 31.69
CA LEU A 9 11.94 14.26 30.97
C LEU A 9 12.18 14.71 29.53
N SER A 10 13.22 15.51 29.29
CA SER A 10 13.59 15.94 27.93
C SER A 10 14.02 14.76 27.05
N VAL A 11 14.78 13.81 27.60
CA VAL A 11 15.18 12.58 26.87
C VAL A 11 13.96 11.71 26.57
N LEU A 12 13.07 11.50 27.55
CA LEU A 12 11.85 10.71 27.34
C LEU A 12 10.93 11.34 26.28
N ALA A 13 10.77 12.67 26.29
CA ALA A 13 10.02 13.39 25.27
C ALA A 13 10.66 13.22 23.88
N GLY A 14 11.99 13.32 23.79
CA GLY A 14 12.72 13.09 22.54
C GLY A 14 12.51 11.68 21.98
N VAL A 15 12.59 10.65 22.83
CA VAL A 15 12.35 9.25 22.44
C VAL A 15 10.89 9.05 21.99
N ALA A 16 9.91 9.62 22.70
CA ALA A 16 8.51 9.53 22.32
C ALA A 16 8.22 10.16 20.95
N ILE A 17 8.87 11.30 20.65
CA ILE A 17 8.76 11.96 19.34
C ILE A 17 9.36 11.08 18.24
N ILE A 18 10.54 10.48 18.46
CA ILE A 18 11.19 9.59 17.49
C ILE A 18 10.32 8.36 17.21
N ILE A 19 9.76 7.73 18.24
CA ILE A 19 8.86 6.57 18.09
C ILE A 19 7.57 6.97 17.37
N GLY A 20 7.01 8.13 17.67
CA GLY A 20 5.83 8.66 16.99
C GLY A 20 6.07 8.88 15.50
N LEU A 21 7.20 9.50 15.15
CA LEU A 21 7.61 9.69 13.75
C LEU A 21 7.86 8.36 13.05
N ALA A 22 8.52 7.41 13.69
CA ALA A 22 8.75 6.08 13.11
C ALA A 22 7.44 5.36 12.72
N LYS A 23 6.36 5.52 13.50
CA LYS A 23 5.04 4.98 13.16
C LYS A 23 4.37 5.66 11.96
N VAL A 24 4.68 6.94 11.71
CA VAL A 24 4.19 7.69 10.55
C VAL A 24 4.97 7.31 9.28
N PHE A 25 6.13 6.67 9.41
CA PHE A 25 6.93 6.21 8.27
C PHE A 25 7.00 4.69 8.14
N SER A 26 6.44 3.92 9.07
CA SER A 26 6.40 2.46 8.98
C SER A 26 5.36 1.98 7.97
N PRO A 27 5.51 0.78 7.40
CA PRO A 27 4.41 0.10 6.72
C PRO A 27 3.19 0.05 7.66
N GLY A 28 2.10 0.72 7.29
CA GLY A 28 0.94 1.01 8.14
C GLY A 28 0.67 2.52 8.35
N SER A 29 1.53 3.39 7.81
CA SER A 29 1.38 4.85 7.85
C SER A 29 0.29 5.41 6.95
N TYR A 30 -0.14 4.65 5.94
CA TYR A 30 -1.36 4.96 5.21
C TYR A 30 -2.55 4.55 6.08
N ALA A 31 -3.09 5.52 6.81
CA ALA A 31 -4.32 5.33 7.57
C ALA A 31 -5.43 4.80 6.64
N ASN A 32 -6.15 3.78 7.10
CA ASN A 32 -7.30 3.17 6.41
C ASN A 32 -6.97 2.44 5.10
N THR A 33 -5.84 1.75 5.06
CA THR A 33 -5.49 0.81 3.98
C THR A 33 -5.99 -0.59 4.27
N GLU A 34 -6.29 -1.33 3.19
CA GLU A 34 -6.63 -2.75 3.27
C GLU A 34 -5.35 -3.57 3.05
N ASP A 35 -4.89 -4.22 4.11
CA ASP A 35 -3.61 -4.94 4.14
C ASP A 35 -3.80 -6.45 4.00
N PHE A 36 -2.92 -7.06 3.20
CA PHE A 36 -2.84 -8.50 2.98
C PHE A 36 -1.41 -8.97 3.22
N HIS A 37 -1.24 -10.02 4.01
CA HIS A 37 0.09 -10.51 4.39
C HIS A 37 0.42 -11.83 3.72
N PHE A 38 1.58 -11.89 3.07
CA PHE A 38 2.10 -13.05 2.38
C PHE A 38 3.37 -13.54 3.07
N SER A 39 3.53 -14.85 3.24
CA SER A 39 4.70 -15.48 3.87
C SER A 39 5.89 -15.61 2.90
N MET A 40 6.12 -14.61 2.07
CA MET A 40 7.09 -14.66 0.98
C MET A 40 7.98 -13.43 0.93
N GLU A 41 9.10 -13.56 0.24
CA GLU A 41 10.04 -12.46 -0.01
C GLU A 41 9.38 -11.34 -0.82
N LYS A 42 9.77 -10.09 -0.52
CA LYS A 42 9.19 -8.89 -1.14
C LYS A 42 9.33 -8.91 -2.67
N ASP A 43 10.52 -9.22 -3.16
CA ASP A 43 10.82 -9.19 -4.59
C ASP A 43 10.08 -10.32 -5.33
N SER A 44 9.80 -11.44 -4.65
CA SER A 44 8.98 -12.52 -5.19
C SER A 44 7.51 -12.10 -5.31
N LEU A 45 6.96 -11.39 -4.31
CA LEU A 45 5.60 -10.85 -4.40
C LEU A 45 5.48 -9.81 -5.52
N ILE A 46 6.48 -8.93 -5.67
CA ILE A 46 6.55 -7.96 -6.77
C ILE A 46 6.49 -8.69 -8.12
N GLY A 47 7.36 -9.69 -8.32
CA GLY A 47 7.41 -10.45 -9.57
C GLY A 47 6.08 -11.14 -9.93
N CYS A 48 5.38 -11.71 -8.95
CA CYS A 48 4.08 -12.31 -9.20
C CYS A 48 2.99 -11.30 -9.55
N ILE A 49 2.98 -10.13 -8.90
CA ILE A 49 2.04 -9.06 -9.25
C ILE A 49 2.32 -8.53 -10.65
N GLU A 50 3.60 -8.33 -11.02
CA GLU A 50 3.99 -7.95 -12.38
C GLU A 50 3.56 -9.00 -13.41
N MET A 51 3.70 -10.29 -13.09
CA MET A 51 3.23 -11.37 -13.95
C MET A 51 1.72 -11.32 -14.16
N VAL A 52 0.93 -11.22 -13.09
CA VAL A 52 -0.55 -11.06 -13.16
C VAL A 52 -0.91 -9.82 -13.97
N LYS A 53 -0.23 -8.70 -13.73
CA LYS A 53 -0.44 -7.43 -14.45
C LYS A 53 -0.23 -7.59 -15.95
N ASN A 54 0.84 -8.27 -16.35
CA ASN A 54 1.19 -8.47 -17.75
C ASN A 54 0.29 -9.50 -18.45
N GLU A 55 0.04 -10.65 -17.83
CA GLU A 55 -0.78 -11.72 -18.41
C GLU A 55 -2.24 -11.31 -18.62
N ARG A 56 -2.75 -10.45 -17.74
CA ARG A 56 -4.14 -9.97 -17.80
C ARG A 56 -4.28 -8.62 -18.49
N HIS A 57 -3.18 -8.02 -18.95
CA HIS A 57 -3.14 -6.67 -19.52
C HIS A 57 -3.71 -5.60 -18.58
N TYR A 58 -3.48 -5.71 -17.27
CA TYR A 58 -3.91 -4.73 -16.25
C TYR A 58 -2.97 -3.50 -16.18
N VAL A 59 -2.55 -3.01 -17.33
CA VAL A 59 -1.62 -1.88 -17.44
C VAL A 59 -2.42 -0.57 -17.48
N PRO A 60 -2.13 0.41 -16.61
CA PRO A 60 -2.79 1.71 -16.66
C PRO A 60 -2.55 2.46 -17.99
N PRO A 61 -3.48 3.34 -18.41
CA PRO A 61 -3.28 4.22 -19.55
C PRO A 61 -1.98 5.04 -19.46
N GLU A 62 -1.22 5.09 -20.56
CA GLU A 62 0.11 5.75 -20.62
C GLU A 62 0.06 7.26 -20.35
N ASP A 63 -1.05 7.91 -20.72
CA ASP A 63 -1.27 9.35 -20.54
C ASP A 63 -1.31 9.77 -19.06
N LEU A 64 -1.56 8.84 -18.14
CA LEU A 64 -1.55 9.08 -16.70
C LEU A 64 -0.14 9.06 -16.09
N GLN A 65 0.89 8.63 -16.83
CA GLN A 65 2.29 8.61 -16.41
C GLN A 65 2.54 7.93 -15.05
N LEU A 66 1.77 6.88 -14.76
CA LEU A 66 1.90 6.07 -13.55
C LEU A 66 3.03 5.06 -13.74
N ASN A 67 4.05 5.13 -12.89
CA ASN A 67 5.21 4.26 -12.96
C ASN A 67 5.30 3.43 -11.68
N ASP A 68 5.46 2.12 -11.84
CA ASP A 68 5.76 1.22 -10.73
C ASP A 68 7.19 1.49 -10.21
N GLY A 69 7.43 1.25 -8.93
CA GLY A 69 8.73 1.44 -8.30
C GLY A 69 8.66 2.11 -6.93
N TYR A 70 9.84 2.45 -6.39
CA TYR A 70 9.95 3.21 -5.15
C TYR A 70 9.66 4.69 -5.40
N GLY A 71 8.96 5.34 -4.46
CA GLY A 71 8.79 6.78 -4.46
C GLY A 71 10.12 7.56 -4.37
N LYS A 72 10.06 8.87 -4.61
CA LYS A 72 11.20 9.79 -4.44
C LYS A 72 11.20 10.27 -2.98
N SER A 73 12.27 10.00 -2.21
CA SER A 73 12.41 10.25 -0.74
C SER A 73 11.92 9.04 0.10
N PRO A 74 12.38 8.79 1.35
CA PRO A 74 12.48 7.46 1.94
C PRO A 74 11.10 6.81 2.10
N ASP A 75 10.73 6.11 1.04
CA ASP A 75 9.49 5.40 0.88
C ASP A 75 9.80 3.93 1.02
N TYR A 76 9.25 3.34 2.08
CA TYR A 76 9.44 1.93 2.40
C TYR A 76 8.55 1.04 1.55
N TRP A 77 7.65 1.63 0.76
CA TRP A 77 6.74 0.93 -0.12
C TRP A 77 7.29 0.90 -1.54
N TYR A 78 7.19 -0.27 -2.16
CA TYR A 78 7.27 -0.40 -3.61
C TYR A 78 5.86 -0.22 -4.16
N HIS A 79 5.65 0.77 -5.02
CA HIS A 79 4.35 1.07 -5.59
C HIS A 79 4.10 0.31 -6.88
N ILE A 80 2.88 -0.22 -7.02
CA ILE A 80 2.38 -0.83 -8.24
C ILE A 80 1.01 -0.25 -8.58
N TYR A 81 0.80 0.04 -9.85
CA TYR A 81 -0.49 0.48 -10.38
C TYR A 81 -1.10 -0.58 -11.29
N MET A 82 -2.34 -1.00 -11.02
CA MET A 82 -3.05 -2.00 -11.82
C MET A 82 -4.37 -1.43 -12.33
N PHE A 83 -4.70 -1.67 -13.60
CA PHE A 83 -5.93 -1.18 -14.22
C PHE A 83 -6.90 -2.32 -14.52
N VAL A 84 -8.07 -2.30 -13.89
CA VAL A 84 -9.11 -3.32 -14.01
C VAL A 84 -10.45 -2.63 -14.18
N ASP A 85 -11.16 -2.92 -15.27
CA ASP A 85 -12.54 -2.48 -15.54
C ASP A 85 -12.80 -0.97 -15.34
N GLY A 86 -11.85 -0.12 -15.73
CA GLY A 86 -11.99 1.34 -15.58
C GLY A 86 -11.49 1.88 -14.24
N VAL A 87 -11.03 1.02 -13.32
CA VAL A 87 -10.48 1.39 -12.02
C VAL A 87 -8.98 1.15 -11.99
N ILE A 88 -8.23 2.15 -11.52
CA ILE A 88 -6.81 2.03 -11.23
C ILE A 88 -6.64 1.77 -9.74
N PHE A 89 -6.02 0.64 -9.40
CA PHE A 89 -5.61 0.27 -8.06
C PHE A 89 -4.18 0.74 -7.82
N HIS A 90 -3.96 1.55 -6.80
CA HIS A 90 -2.63 1.90 -6.29
C HIS A 90 -2.30 0.99 -5.11
N LEU A 91 -1.35 0.10 -5.35
CA LEU A 91 -0.88 -0.89 -4.40
C LEU A 91 0.48 -0.48 -3.85
N GLY A 92 0.73 -0.78 -2.59
CA GLY A 92 2.05 -0.71 -1.99
C GLY A 92 2.48 -2.06 -1.47
N ILE A 93 3.76 -2.39 -1.67
CA ILE A 93 4.38 -3.60 -1.15
C ILE A 93 5.52 -3.22 -0.23
N ALA A 94 5.46 -3.69 1.01
CA ALA A 94 6.53 -3.46 1.98
C ALA A 94 6.76 -4.70 2.82
N ARG A 95 8.01 -4.89 3.25
CA ARG A 95 8.35 -5.88 4.27
C ARG A 95 8.62 -5.16 5.57
N ILE A 96 7.93 -5.57 6.64
CA ILE A 96 8.19 -5.06 7.98
C ILE A 96 9.50 -5.69 8.48
N TYR A 97 10.45 -4.87 8.90
CA TYR A 97 11.74 -5.36 9.41
C TYR A 97 11.52 -6.21 10.66
N GLY A 98 12.05 -7.44 10.65
CA GLY A 98 11.87 -8.41 11.75
C GLY A 98 10.63 -9.29 11.60
N GLU A 99 9.87 -9.16 10.53
CA GLU A 99 8.79 -10.09 10.19
C GLU A 99 9.13 -10.92 8.94
N ASP A 100 8.71 -12.19 8.98
CA ASP A 100 8.76 -13.14 7.84
C ASP A 100 7.57 -12.96 6.90
N LYS A 101 7.02 -11.75 6.82
CA LYS A 101 5.83 -11.43 6.05
C LYS A 101 6.06 -10.18 5.20
N THR A 102 5.60 -10.25 3.97
CA THR A 102 5.47 -9.11 3.08
C THR A 102 4.02 -8.66 3.07
N THR A 103 3.80 -7.36 3.23
CA THR A 103 2.48 -6.71 3.20
C THR A 103 2.22 -6.15 1.82
N LEU A 104 1.06 -6.49 1.27
CA LEU A 104 0.43 -5.83 0.13
C LEU A 104 -0.72 -4.96 0.65
N ALA A 105 -0.62 -3.65 0.46
CA ALA A 105 -1.61 -2.69 0.88
C ALA A 105 -2.34 -2.12 -0.34
N LEU A 106 -3.68 -2.14 -0.33
CA LEU A 106 -4.47 -1.32 -1.23
C LEU A 106 -4.53 0.10 -0.65
N MET A 107 -3.76 1.00 -1.27
CA MET A 107 -3.59 2.37 -0.79
C MET A 107 -4.75 3.26 -1.21
N ASN A 108 -4.93 3.38 -2.53
CA ASN A 108 -5.91 4.26 -3.13
C ASN A 108 -6.49 3.62 -4.40
N ILE A 109 -7.63 4.13 -4.85
CA ILE A 109 -8.17 3.82 -6.17
C ILE A 109 -8.46 5.09 -6.96
N LYS A 110 -8.48 4.99 -8.27
CA LYS A 110 -8.98 6.02 -9.17
C LYS A 110 -9.96 5.37 -10.14
N ASP A 111 -11.23 5.74 -10.03
CA ASP A 111 -12.30 5.28 -10.92
C ASP A 111 -12.44 6.27 -12.08
N LEU A 112 -11.99 5.86 -13.28
CA LEU A 112 -12.02 6.70 -14.48
C LEU A 112 -13.43 6.94 -15.02
N GLN A 113 -14.41 6.12 -14.64
CA GLN A 113 -15.80 6.26 -15.06
C GLN A 113 -16.56 7.24 -14.16
N LYS A 114 -16.19 7.32 -12.87
CA LYS A 114 -16.80 8.21 -11.89
C LYS A 114 -16.17 9.60 -11.88
N ASP A 115 -14.85 9.68 -11.72
CA ASP A 115 -14.09 10.93 -11.72
C ASP A 115 -12.59 10.64 -11.98
N ALA A 116 -12.17 10.76 -13.24
CA ALA A 116 -10.79 10.49 -13.65
C ALA A 116 -9.75 11.44 -13.01
N SER A 117 -10.17 12.57 -12.46
CA SER A 117 -9.27 13.54 -11.83
C SER A 117 -8.92 13.19 -10.38
N LYS A 118 -9.74 12.36 -9.72
CA LYS A 118 -9.69 12.15 -8.27
C LYS A 118 -9.16 10.77 -7.91
N TRP A 119 -8.27 10.75 -6.91
CA TRP A 119 -7.94 9.54 -6.17
C TRP A 119 -8.84 9.45 -4.93
N TYR A 120 -9.27 8.24 -4.61
CA TYR A 120 -10.09 7.93 -3.45
C TYR A 120 -9.32 6.99 -2.54
N ARG A 121 -9.30 7.30 -1.24
CA ARG A 121 -8.99 6.31 -0.22
C ARG A 121 -10.20 5.42 0.04
N MET A 122 -9.95 4.23 0.58
CA MET A 122 -11.01 3.24 0.83
C MET A 122 -12.06 3.73 1.85
N ASP A 123 -11.69 4.63 2.76
CA ASP A 123 -12.58 5.26 3.75
C ASP A 123 -13.38 6.45 3.21
N GLU A 124 -13.02 6.97 2.04
CA GLU A 124 -13.75 8.04 1.34
C GLU A 124 -14.86 7.50 0.43
N LEU A 125 -14.88 6.18 0.21
CA LEU A 125 -15.91 5.49 -0.53
C LEU A 125 -17.11 5.20 0.37
N ASP A 126 -18.31 5.29 -0.18
CA ASP A 126 -19.48 4.76 0.53
C ASP A 126 -19.43 3.24 0.62
N ARG A 127 -20.34 2.66 1.41
CA ARG A 127 -20.35 1.21 1.69
C ARG A 127 -20.55 0.37 0.43
N ALA A 128 -21.36 0.84 -0.53
CA ALA A 128 -21.67 0.09 -1.75
C ALA A 128 -20.47 0.13 -2.69
N ASP A 129 -19.90 1.31 -2.92
CA ASP A 129 -18.71 1.51 -3.74
C ASP A 129 -17.53 0.74 -3.18
N ARG A 130 -17.28 0.84 -1.86
CA ARG A 130 -16.21 0.09 -1.20
C ARG A 130 -16.35 -1.41 -1.40
N LYS A 131 -17.57 -1.95 -1.28
CA LYS A 131 -17.83 -3.38 -1.51
C LYS A 131 -17.50 -3.75 -2.96
N GLN A 132 -17.98 -2.99 -3.93
CA GLN A 132 -17.72 -3.25 -5.35
C GLN A 132 -16.23 -3.22 -5.68
N ILE A 133 -15.50 -2.21 -5.19
CA ILE A 133 -14.05 -2.10 -5.38
C ILE A 133 -13.32 -3.29 -4.74
N MET A 134 -13.72 -3.72 -3.54
CA MET A 134 -13.11 -4.87 -2.88
C MET A 134 -13.41 -6.20 -3.58
N ASP A 135 -14.62 -6.35 -4.15
CA ASP A 135 -14.97 -7.53 -4.93
C ASP A 135 -14.12 -7.60 -6.22
N LEU A 136 -13.96 -6.48 -6.93
CA LEU A 136 -13.06 -6.36 -8.08
C LEU A 136 -11.60 -6.67 -7.71
N TYR A 137 -11.10 -6.05 -6.64
CA TYR A 137 -9.75 -6.26 -6.14
C TYR A 137 -9.47 -7.73 -5.80
N ARG A 138 -10.40 -8.37 -5.07
CA ARG A 138 -10.29 -9.79 -4.71
C ARG A 138 -10.25 -10.68 -5.95
N HIS A 139 -11.23 -10.52 -6.83
CA HIS A 139 -11.38 -11.40 -7.99
C HIS A 139 -10.24 -11.26 -9.00
N HIS A 140 -9.79 -10.04 -9.27
CA HIS A 140 -8.81 -9.79 -10.33
C HIS A 140 -7.37 -9.78 -9.84
N ILE A 141 -7.12 -9.47 -8.56
CA ILE A 141 -5.76 -9.32 -8.04
C ILE A 141 -5.46 -10.44 -7.05
N LEU A 142 -6.20 -10.52 -5.93
CA LEU A 142 -5.86 -11.47 -4.85
C LEU A 142 -6.03 -12.95 -5.25
N ASP A 143 -7.14 -13.30 -5.89
CA ASP A 143 -7.41 -14.69 -6.29
C ASP A 143 -6.37 -15.19 -7.30
N ASN A 144 -5.92 -14.30 -8.20
CA ASN A 144 -4.86 -14.63 -9.17
C ASN A 144 -3.48 -14.74 -8.51
N LEU A 145 -3.24 -14.04 -7.41
CA LEU A 145 -2.02 -14.22 -6.62
C LEU A 145 -2.05 -15.57 -5.89
N HIS A 146 -3.17 -15.95 -5.25
CA HIS A 146 -3.26 -17.23 -4.54
C HIS A 146 -3.03 -18.45 -5.44
N VAL A 147 -3.53 -18.45 -6.68
CA VAL A 147 -3.33 -19.55 -7.65
C VAL A 147 -1.84 -19.78 -7.97
N LEU A 148 -0.99 -18.78 -7.80
CA LEU A 148 0.45 -18.88 -8.06
C LEU A 148 1.24 -19.41 -6.85
N TYR A 149 0.58 -19.64 -5.70
CA TYR A 149 1.23 -20.01 -4.44
C TYR A 149 0.70 -21.29 -3.78
N ASP A 150 -0.37 -21.91 -4.32
CA ASP A 150 -0.77 -23.29 -4.00
C ASP A 150 -0.08 -24.30 -4.95
#